data_AF-N1R7A1-F1
#
_entry.id   AF-N1R7A1-F1
#
_cell.length_a   1.000
_cell.length_b   1.000
_cell.length_c   1.000
_cell.angle_alpha   90.00
_cell.angle_beta   90.00
_cell.angle_gamma   90.00
#
_symmetry.space_group_name_H-M   'P 1'
#
loop_
_entity.id
_entity.type
_entity.pdbx_description
1 polymer ?
#
loop_
_entity_poly.entity_id
_entity_poly.type
_entity_poly.pdbx_seq_one_letter_code
_entity_poly.pdbx_strand_id
1 'polypeptide(L)'
;MQVEAIDIKLTPSLMTANLSHDPFWHLPQNISTAKPGDILRWQDIDAIAASTNWTIPAQYASEDIDGEIVAASAFLLIPYAPQNGAKKLRTLVWTHGTAGVVPICAPTNHKNLYYDWAGLGSTTPKGFQYVAGWTHAADVAFSVIAAKRRIGALLSDGWVTVGQSEGGMTAWRVNERLALSGQDALRKAGNFLGSVAIAPANRVDDGVVPIKFTAEDYKKTCKEEPGSSIRLLTYAGQNHDSVTNSAQADYMSWVNDLFNGKKMKKGCSRVDIPPLTDLFQPVAIQYIANM
;
A
#
# COMPACT_ATOMS: atom_id res chain seq x y z
N MET A 1 32.35 -13.58 -2.13
CA MET A 1 31.06 -13.39 -2.81
C MET A 1 30.88 -11.88 -2.95
N GLN A 2 31.10 -11.35 -4.14
CA GLN A 2 31.08 -9.90 -4.40
C GLN A 2 29.62 -9.44 -4.48
N VAL A 3 29.29 -8.39 -3.73
CA VAL A 3 28.04 -7.64 -3.85
C VAL A 3 28.28 -6.61 -4.95
N GLU A 4 27.59 -6.71 -6.08
CA GLU A 4 27.69 -5.75 -7.18
C GLU A 4 26.99 -4.45 -6.79
N ALA A 5 27.71 -3.33 -6.88
CA ALA A 5 27.15 -1.99 -6.73
C ALA A 5 26.44 -1.57 -8.02
N ILE A 6 25.17 -1.16 -7.91
CA ILE A 6 24.34 -0.71 -9.04
C ILE A 6 24.59 0.78 -9.27
N ASP A 7 25.11 1.15 -10.44
CA ASP A 7 25.34 2.53 -10.86
C ASP A 7 24.15 3.05 -11.68
N ILE A 8 23.40 4.01 -11.12
CA ILE A 8 22.10 4.47 -11.63
C ILE A 8 22.30 5.71 -12.51
N LYS A 9 22.21 5.59 -13.84
CA LYS A 9 22.16 6.73 -14.77
C LYS A 9 20.79 7.42 -14.68
N LEU A 10 20.81 8.69 -14.26
CA LEU A 10 19.64 9.49 -13.87
C LEU A 10 18.81 9.97 -15.09
N THR A 11 17.55 9.53 -15.23
CA THR A 11 16.48 10.31 -15.87
C THR A 11 15.66 11.08 -14.81
N PRO A 12 14.98 12.20 -15.13
CA PRO A 12 14.54 13.18 -14.12
C PRO A 12 13.53 12.66 -13.08
N SER A 13 12.68 11.69 -13.40
CA SER A 13 11.65 11.15 -12.49
C SER A 13 11.76 9.63 -12.23
N LEU A 14 12.40 8.90 -13.14
CA LEU A 14 12.56 7.44 -13.06
C LEU A 14 13.92 7.04 -12.46
N MET A 15 13.93 5.88 -11.78
CA MET A 15 15.16 5.20 -11.36
C MET A 15 15.89 4.65 -12.59
N THR A 16 15.17 3.98 -13.51
CA THR A 16 15.68 3.59 -14.82
C THR A 16 14.64 3.83 -15.92
N ALA A 17 15.11 4.22 -17.10
CA ALA A 17 14.29 4.32 -18.31
C ALA A 17 14.19 2.98 -19.06
N ASN A 18 15.06 2.02 -18.77
CA ASN A 18 15.05 0.70 -19.40
C ASN A 18 15.26 -0.40 -18.36
N LEU A 19 14.17 -1.06 -17.99
CA LEU A 19 14.17 -2.12 -16.99
C LEU A 19 15.01 -3.33 -17.40
N SER A 20 15.13 -3.63 -18.70
CA SER A 20 15.90 -4.80 -19.15
C SER A 20 17.41 -4.62 -18.93
N HIS A 21 17.88 -3.39 -18.73
CA HIS A 21 19.29 -3.07 -18.49
C HIS A 21 19.59 -2.80 -17.00
N ASP A 22 18.57 -2.80 -16.15
CA ASP A 22 18.74 -2.58 -14.71
C ASP A 22 18.61 -3.92 -13.97
N PRO A 23 19.70 -4.42 -13.35
CA PRO A 23 19.71 -5.71 -12.66
C PRO A 23 18.68 -5.82 -11.55
N PHE A 24 18.20 -4.71 -10.96
CA PHE A 24 17.14 -4.74 -9.98
C PHE A 24 15.89 -5.43 -10.55
N TRP A 25 15.54 -5.16 -11.80
CA TRP A 25 14.31 -5.65 -12.44
C TRP A 25 14.40 -7.08 -13.00
N HIS A 26 15.57 -7.70 -12.91
CA HIS A 26 15.76 -9.09 -13.31
C HIS A 26 15.35 -10.04 -12.19
N LEU A 27 14.55 -11.05 -12.54
CA LEU A 27 14.18 -12.12 -11.61
C LEU A 27 15.43 -12.80 -11.05
N PRO A 28 15.63 -12.80 -9.73
CA PRO A 28 16.82 -13.39 -9.14
C PRO A 28 16.72 -14.92 -9.14
N GLN A 29 17.86 -15.61 -9.28
CA GLN A 29 17.90 -17.07 -9.41
C GLN A 29 17.28 -17.82 -8.20
N ASN A 30 17.32 -17.20 -7.02
CA ASN A 30 16.78 -17.75 -5.78
C ASN A 30 15.24 -17.82 -5.74
N ILE A 31 14.52 -17.20 -6.69
CA ILE A 31 13.05 -17.23 -6.74
C ILE A 31 12.48 -18.65 -6.83
N SER A 32 13.19 -19.56 -7.52
CA SER A 32 12.79 -20.96 -7.72
C SER A 32 12.65 -21.75 -6.42
N THR A 33 13.31 -21.32 -5.35
CA THR A 33 13.26 -21.95 -4.03
C THR A 33 12.64 -21.05 -2.96
N ALA A 34 12.21 -19.85 -3.34
CA ALA A 34 11.70 -18.85 -2.42
C ALA A 34 10.30 -19.23 -1.93
N LYS A 35 10.01 -18.84 -0.70
CA LYS A 35 8.67 -18.91 -0.10
C LYS A 35 8.06 -17.51 -0.03
N PRO A 36 6.72 -17.40 0.02
CA PRO A 36 6.10 -16.09 0.15
C PRO A 36 6.59 -15.32 1.39
N GLY A 37 6.91 -14.05 1.20
CA GLY A 37 7.55 -13.15 2.15
C GLY A 37 9.08 -13.31 2.27
N ASP A 38 9.73 -14.19 1.50
CA ASP A 38 11.20 -14.23 1.41
C ASP A 38 11.73 -12.96 0.74
N ILE A 39 12.87 -12.46 1.20
CA ILE A 39 13.55 -11.33 0.56
C ILE A 39 14.32 -11.85 -0.65
N LEU A 40 14.00 -11.33 -1.82
CA LEU A 40 14.66 -11.66 -3.08
C LEU A 40 15.82 -10.71 -3.38
N ARG A 41 15.63 -9.40 -3.14
CA ARG A 41 16.67 -8.37 -3.22
C ARG A 41 16.47 -7.34 -2.12
N TRP A 42 17.56 -6.87 -1.56
CA TRP A 42 17.58 -5.82 -0.54
C TRP A 42 18.85 -4.99 -0.69
N GLN A 43 18.73 -3.68 -0.58
CA GLN A 43 19.86 -2.78 -0.51
C GLN A 43 20.01 -2.26 0.91
N ASP A 44 21.16 -2.51 1.54
CA ASP A 44 21.49 -1.84 2.79
C ASP A 44 21.83 -0.38 2.50
N ILE A 45 21.23 0.52 3.26
CA ILE A 45 21.59 1.94 3.28
C ILE A 45 22.23 2.25 4.63
N ASP A 46 23.35 2.96 4.62
CA ASP A 46 23.98 3.41 5.87
C ASP A 46 23.17 4.54 6.52
N ALA A 47 23.52 4.92 7.76
CA ALA A 47 22.77 5.92 8.51
C ALA A 47 22.79 7.32 7.86
N ILE A 48 23.84 7.65 7.09
CA ILE A 48 23.98 8.94 6.38
C ILE A 48 23.06 8.94 5.16
N ALA A 49 23.07 7.86 4.39
CA ALA A 49 22.14 7.62 3.29
C ALA A 49 20.69 7.60 3.80
N ALA A 50 20.38 6.92 4.91
CA ALA A 50 19.04 6.93 5.51
C ALA A 50 18.59 8.32 5.99
N SER A 51 19.53 9.18 6.40
CA SER A 51 19.21 10.55 6.85
C SER A 51 18.87 11.51 5.69
N THR A 52 19.24 11.15 4.46
CA THR A 52 19.05 11.97 3.26
C THR A 52 18.16 11.32 2.20
N ASN A 53 18.06 9.99 2.23
CA ASN A 53 17.27 9.14 1.35
C ASN A 53 16.52 8.11 2.19
N TRP A 54 15.22 8.33 2.33
CA TRP A 54 14.35 7.57 3.21
C TRP A 54 13.83 6.29 2.59
N THR A 55 14.28 5.94 1.38
CA THR A 55 13.68 4.94 0.51
C THR A 55 14.61 3.78 0.25
N ILE A 56 14.21 2.59 0.69
CA ILE A 56 14.93 1.33 0.36
C ILE A 56 14.11 0.52 -0.63
N PRO A 57 14.51 0.37 -1.91
CA PRO A 57 13.91 -0.60 -2.81
C PRO A 57 14.20 -2.01 -2.32
N ALA A 58 13.15 -2.81 -2.23
CA ALA A 58 13.24 -4.22 -1.93
C ALA A 58 12.43 -5.03 -2.93
N GLN A 59 12.90 -6.24 -3.21
CA GLN A 59 12.09 -7.28 -3.85
C GLN A 59 11.87 -8.41 -2.87
N TYR A 60 10.66 -8.94 -2.89
CA TYR A 60 10.25 -10.06 -2.06
C TYR A 60 9.42 -11.05 -2.89
N ALA A 61 9.41 -12.29 -2.45
CA ALA A 61 8.56 -13.32 -3.02
C ALA A 61 7.13 -13.11 -2.53
N SER A 62 6.18 -13.11 -3.45
CA SER A 62 4.75 -13.10 -3.22
C SER A 62 4.12 -14.27 -3.98
N GLU A 63 2.81 -14.25 -4.16
CA GLU A 63 2.06 -15.26 -4.89
C GLU A 63 1.08 -14.65 -5.90
N ASP A 64 0.88 -15.34 -7.02
CA ASP A 64 -0.17 -14.99 -7.97
C ASP A 64 -1.53 -15.65 -7.63
N ILE A 65 -2.50 -15.51 -8.53
CA ILE A 65 -3.87 -16.00 -8.31
C ILE A 65 -3.97 -17.53 -8.16
N ASP A 66 -3.00 -18.28 -8.71
CA ASP A 66 -2.93 -19.73 -8.59
C ASP A 66 -2.06 -20.17 -7.39
N GLY A 67 -1.50 -19.21 -6.65
CA GLY A 67 -0.59 -19.47 -5.53
C GLY A 67 0.86 -19.70 -5.96
N GLU A 68 1.20 -19.48 -7.22
CA GLU A 68 2.56 -19.63 -7.72
C GLU A 68 3.45 -18.47 -7.29
N ILE A 69 4.73 -18.75 -7.02
CA ILE A 69 5.67 -17.75 -6.51
C ILE A 69 6.00 -16.72 -7.59
N VAL A 70 5.83 -15.45 -7.24
CA VAL A 70 6.19 -14.31 -8.09
C VAL A 70 7.07 -13.31 -7.34
N ALA A 71 7.87 -12.54 -8.07
CA ALA A 71 8.59 -11.42 -7.47
C ALA A 71 7.66 -10.20 -7.41
N ALA A 72 7.61 -9.55 -6.25
CA ALA A 72 7.01 -8.25 -6.06
C ALA A 72 8.06 -7.26 -5.53
N SER A 73 7.81 -5.97 -5.70
CA SER A 73 8.69 -4.91 -5.22
C SER A 73 7.95 -3.97 -4.27
N ALA A 74 8.68 -3.39 -3.33
CA ALA A 74 8.20 -2.33 -2.46
C ALA A 74 9.33 -1.35 -2.13
N PHE A 75 8.95 -0.18 -1.66
CA PHE A 75 9.85 0.72 -0.96
C PHE A 75 9.54 0.72 0.52
N LEU A 76 10.59 0.78 1.33
CA LEU A 76 10.45 0.97 2.76
C LEU A 76 10.86 2.39 3.15
N LEU A 77 9.95 3.07 3.86
CA LEU A 77 10.18 4.36 4.48
C LEU A 77 10.42 4.18 5.98
N ILE A 78 11.66 4.41 6.42
CA ILE A 78 12.05 4.20 7.83
C ILE A 78 12.35 5.55 8.49
N PRO A 79 11.54 6.02 9.45
CA PRO A 79 11.87 7.24 10.18
C PRO A 79 13.14 7.05 11.02
N TYR A 80 13.89 8.13 11.25
CA TYR A 80 15.21 8.07 11.88
C TYR A 80 15.14 7.54 13.31
N ALA A 81 14.07 7.89 14.03
CA ALA A 81 13.79 7.39 15.35
C ALA A 81 12.28 7.12 15.51
N PRO A 82 11.90 6.19 16.41
CA PRO A 82 10.51 6.05 16.83
C PRO A 82 9.97 7.34 17.46
N GLN A 83 8.71 7.66 17.19
CA GLN A 83 8.08 8.84 17.78
C GLN A 83 7.83 8.69 19.28
N ASN A 84 7.86 9.80 20.01
CA ASN A 84 7.46 9.92 21.43
C ASN A 84 8.16 8.94 22.39
N GLY A 85 9.42 8.61 22.14
CA GLY A 85 10.20 7.69 23.00
C GLY A 85 9.76 6.22 22.91
N ALA A 86 8.98 5.86 21.88
CA ALA A 86 8.63 4.46 21.64
C ALA A 86 9.89 3.61 21.41
N LYS A 87 9.86 2.34 21.85
CA LYS A 87 10.99 1.42 21.66
C LYS A 87 11.04 0.79 20.26
N LYS A 88 9.92 0.83 19.53
CA LYS A 88 9.73 0.16 18.24
C LYS A 88 8.89 1.02 17.30
N LEU A 89 9.14 0.87 16.00
CA LEU A 89 8.43 1.54 14.91
C LEU A 89 7.07 0.86 14.66
N ARG A 90 6.08 1.70 14.29
CA ARG A 90 4.76 1.26 13.85
C ARG A 90 4.79 0.99 12.35
N THR A 91 4.15 -0.09 11.90
CA THR A 91 4.16 -0.48 10.49
C THR A 91 2.85 -0.09 9.81
N LEU A 92 2.92 0.87 8.88
CA LEU A 92 1.83 1.20 7.97
C LEU A 92 2.22 0.78 6.55
N VAL A 93 1.35 0.04 5.88
CA VAL A 93 1.52 -0.29 4.46
C VAL A 93 0.63 0.62 3.63
N TRP A 94 1.25 1.51 2.86
CA TRP A 94 0.55 2.35 1.89
C TRP A 94 0.38 1.60 0.58
N THR A 95 -0.87 1.46 0.14
CA THR A 95 -1.26 0.84 -1.12
C THR A 95 -1.69 1.95 -2.07
N HIS A 96 -0.86 2.23 -3.06
CA HIS A 96 -1.09 3.35 -3.97
C HIS A 96 -2.25 3.05 -4.95
N GLY A 97 -2.84 4.09 -5.55
CA GLY A 97 -3.88 3.96 -6.57
C GLY A 97 -3.35 3.53 -7.94
N THR A 98 -4.23 3.42 -8.93
CA THR A 98 -3.86 3.01 -10.29
C THR A 98 -2.77 3.92 -10.85
N ALA A 99 -1.70 3.30 -11.34
CA ALA A 99 -0.59 4.09 -11.85
C ALA A 99 0.11 3.44 -13.06
N GLY A 100 -0.28 2.24 -13.48
CA GLY A 100 0.15 1.65 -14.75
C GLY A 100 -0.16 0.16 -14.80
N VAL A 101 -0.03 -0.43 -15.98
CA VAL A 101 -0.24 -1.88 -16.20
C VAL A 101 1.01 -2.60 -16.69
N VAL A 102 2.15 -1.90 -16.74
CA VAL A 102 3.42 -2.41 -17.26
C VAL A 102 4.56 -2.18 -16.26
N PRO A 103 5.59 -3.03 -16.24
CA PRO A 103 6.63 -2.99 -15.22
C PRO A 103 7.31 -1.63 -14.99
N ILE A 104 7.51 -0.84 -16.07
CA ILE A 104 8.22 0.44 -15.99
C ILE A 104 7.51 1.47 -15.12
N CYS A 105 6.20 1.32 -15.00
CA CYS A 105 5.40 2.25 -14.24
C CYS A 105 5.63 2.02 -12.73
N ALA A 106 6.05 0.84 -12.24
CA ALA A 106 6.12 0.51 -10.80
C ALA A 106 6.51 1.67 -9.87
N PRO A 107 5.87 1.90 -8.71
CA PRO A 107 6.28 2.98 -7.82
C PRO A 107 7.74 2.84 -7.43
N THR A 108 8.25 1.60 -7.34
CA THR A 108 9.66 1.29 -7.09
C THR A 108 10.64 1.78 -8.17
N ASN A 109 10.15 2.18 -9.34
CA ASN A 109 10.90 2.83 -10.41
C ASN A 109 10.79 4.36 -10.38
N HIS A 110 10.07 4.97 -9.41
CA HIS A 110 9.87 6.42 -9.32
C HIS A 110 10.61 7.03 -8.12
N LYS A 111 11.43 8.05 -8.39
CA LYS A 111 12.24 8.74 -7.38
C LYS A 111 11.42 9.50 -6.34
N ASN A 112 10.25 9.99 -6.74
CA ASN A 112 9.38 10.84 -5.90
C ASN A 112 8.33 10.05 -5.10
N LEU A 113 8.40 8.70 -5.08
CA LEU A 113 7.52 7.83 -4.27
C LEU A 113 6.00 8.07 -4.46
N TYR A 114 5.58 8.56 -5.64
CA TYR A 114 4.22 8.98 -6.04
C TYR A 114 3.86 10.40 -5.52
N TYR A 115 3.52 11.41 -6.35
CA TYR A 115 2.42 11.54 -7.35
C TYR A 115 2.84 12.24 -8.68
N ASP A 116 3.39 11.50 -9.65
CA ASP A 116 3.52 11.91 -11.07
C ASP A 116 2.89 10.86 -12.02
N TRP A 117 1.84 10.16 -11.56
CA TRP A 117 1.02 9.22 -12.35
C TRP A 117 1.73 8.05 -13.06
N ALA A 118 2.70 7.42 -12.41
CA ALA A 118 3.22 6.14 -12.88
C ALA A 118 3.45 5.16 -11.71
N GLY A 119 2.94 3.92 -11.85
CA GLY A 119 2.92 2.86 -10.81
C GLY A 119 2.79 1.42 -11.30
N LEU A 120 2.40 0.48 -10.44
CA LEU A 120 2.77 -0.96 -10.39
C LEU A 120 3.50 -1.64 -11.53
N GLY A 121 4.52 -2.38 -11.12
CA GLY A 121 5.29 -3.20 -12.01
C GLY A 121 6.22 -4.14 -11.25
N SER A 122 6.07 -5.42 -11.52
CA SER A 122 7.14 -6.42 -11.47
C SER A 122 6.89 -7.36 -12.65
N THR A 123 7.92 -8.03 -13.14
CA THR A 123 7.76 -9.03 -14.19
C THR A 123 7.15 -10.30 -13.60
N THR A 124 5.87 -10.53 -13.87
CA THR A 124 5.17 -11.77 -13.50
C THR A 124 4.80 -12.57 -14.76
N PRO A 125 4.81 -13.92 -14.72
CA PRO A 125 4.49 -14.74 -15.90
C PRO A 125 3.11 -14.46 -16.49
N LYS A 126 2.15 -14.06 -15.65
CA LYS A 126 0.76 -13.74 -16.03
C LYS A 126 0.52 -12.26 -16.33
N GLY A 127 1.56 -11.44 -16.29
CA GLY A 127 1.44 -9.98 -16.38
C GLY A 127 0.68 -9.38 -15.18
N PHE A 128 0.47 -8.06 -15.26
CA PHE A 128 -0.23 -7.31 -14.23
C PHE A 128 -1.71 -7.74 -14.12
N GLN A 129 -2.18 -7.93 -12.88
CA GLN A 129 -3.55 -8.32 -12.56
C GLN A 129 -4.30 -7.12 -11.96
N TYR A 130 -4.81 -6.23 -12.81
CA TYR A 130 -5.51 -5.01 -12.39
C TYR A 130 -6.72 -5.32 -11.50
N VAL A 131 -6.88 -4.58 -10.39
CA VAL A 131 -8.04 -4.73 -9.47
C VAL A 131 -8.14 -6.18 -8.92
N ALA A 132 -7.03 -6.92 -8.89
CA ALA A 132 -6.97 -8.28 -8.36
C ALA A 132 -6.80 -8.26 -6.84
N GLY A 133 -7.88 -7.93 -6.14
CA GLY A 133 -7.91 -7.79 -4.68
C GLY A 133 -7.32 -8.98 -3.91
N TRP A 134 -7.45 -10.19 -4.43
CA TRP A 134 -6.86 -11.39 -3.82
C TRP A 134 -5.33 -11.32 -3.80
N THR A 135 -4.68 -11.15 -4.95
CA THR A 135 -3.22 -11.10 -5.07
C THR A 135 -2.65 -9.86 -4.40
N HIS A 136 -3.31 -8.70 -4.53
CA HIS A 136 -2.85 -7.47 -3.89
C HIS A 136 -2.83 -7.58 -2.35
N ALA A 137 -3.80 -8.27 -1.76
CA ALA A 137 -3.80 -8.52 -0.32
C ALA A 137 -2.65 -9.43 0.12
N ALA A 138 -2.23 -10.39 -0.72
CA ALA A 138 -1.03 -11.18 -0.48
C ALA A 138 0.22 -10.30 -0.53
N ASP A 139 0.39 -9.47 -1.57
CA ASP A 139 1.53 -8.55 -1.71
C ASP A 139 1.70 -7.69 -0.46
N VAL A 140 0.61 -7.11 0.04
CA VAL A 140 0.62 -6.31 1.29
C VAL A 140 1.15 -7.12 2.47
N ALA A 141 0.59 -8.30 2.74
CA ALA A 141 1.01 -9.09 3.89
C ALA A 141 2.45 -9.62 3.75
N PHE A 142 2.84 -10.08 2.55
CA PHE A 142 4.18 -10.58 2.29
C PHE A 142 5.24 -9.47 2.30
N SER A 143 4.88 -8.24 1.94
CA SER A 143 5.77 -7.08 2.11
C SER A 143 6.10 -6.82 3.59
N VAL A 144 5.11 -6.95 4.48
CA VAL A 144 5.31 -6.82 5.94
C VAL A 144 6.18 -7.96 6.46
N ILE A 145 5.95 -9.19 6.00
CA ILE A 145 6.79 -10.35 6.36
C ILE A 145 8.23 -10.13 5.92
N ALA A 146 8.45 -9.66 4.69
CA ALA A 146 9.78 -9.35 4.15
C ALA A 146 10.47 -8.25 4.99
N ALA A 147 9.76 -7.16 5.29
CA ALA A 147 10.29 -6.09 6.14
C ALA A 147 10.64 -6.61 7.56
N LYS A 148 9.77 -7.42 8.18
CA LYS A 148 10.03 -8.01 9.51
C LYS A 148 11.22 -8.96 9.53
N ARG A 149 11.48 -9.69 8.44
CA ARG A 149 12.68 -10.54 8.35
C ARG A 149 13.98 -9.74 8.38
N ARG A 150 13.99 -8.54 7.81
CA ARG A 150 15.21 -7.70 7.77
C ARG A 150 15.35 -6.80 8.99
N ILE A 151 14.27 -6.10 9.35
CA ILE A 151 14.27 -5.04 10.36
C ILE A 151 13.29 -5.28 11.50
N GLY A 152 12.79 -6.51 11.69
CA GLY A 152 11.77 -6.83 12.71
C GLY A 152 12.17 -6.54 14.15
N ALA A 153 13.47 -6.44 14.44
CA ALA A 153 13.95 -5.96 15.73
C ALA A 153 13.51 -4.51 16.01
N LEU A 154 13.42 -3.67 14.97
CA LEU A 154 12.98 -2.28 15.02
C LEU A 154 11.45 -2.16 15.00
N LEU A 155 10.74 -3.13 14.43
CA LEU A 155 9.29 -3.06 14.23
C LEU A 155 8.51 -3.61 15.43
N SER A 156 7.40 -2.94 15.74
CA SER A 156 6.33 -3.51 16.57
C SER A 156 5.60 -4.62 15.82
N ASP A 157 4.84 -5.45 16.54
CA ASP A 157 4.11 -6.54 15.87
C ASP A 157 2.86 -6.05 15.12
N GLY A 158 2.23 -4.98 15.62
CA GLY A 158 1.04 -4.38 15.04
C GLY A 158 1.30 -3.74 13.68
N TRP A 159 0.35 -3.88 12.75
CA TRP A 159 0.41 -3.20 11.46
C TRP A 159 -0.98 -2.82 10.92
N VAL A 160 -1.03 -1.79 10.08
CA VAL A 160 -2.23 -1.30 9.39
C VAL A 160 -1.96 -1.18 7.89
N THR A 161 -3.02 -1.12 7.09
CA THR A 161 -2.90 -0.73 5.68
C THR A 161 -3.82 0.44 5.33
N VAL A 162 -3.33 1.33 4.47
CA VAL A 162 -4.06 2.50 3.98
C VAL A 162 -3.91 2.53 2.47
N GLY A 163 -4.97 2.88 1.74
CA GLY A 163 -4.87 3.05 0.30
C GLY A 163 -5.97 3.88 -0.32
N GLN A 164 -5.73 4.34 -1.55
CA GLN A 164 -6.67 5.12 -2.34
C GLN A 164 -6.95 4.48 -3.72
N SER A 165 -8.17 4.62 -4.24
CA SER A 165 -8.55 4.10 -5.56
C SER A 165 -8.38 2.57 -5.63
N GLU A 166 -7.63 2.05 -6.59
CA GLU A 166 -7.18 0.64 -6.64
C GLU A 166 -6.49 0.21 -5.34
N GLY A 167 -5.64 1.06 -4.75
CA GLY A 167 -5.05 0.81 -3.44
C GLY A 167 -6.08 0.83 -2.32
N GLY A 168 -7.14 1.63 -2.44
CA GLY A 168 -8.27 1.62 -1.52
C GLY A 168 -9.00 0.29 -1.53
N MET A 169 -9.22 -0.28 -2.73
CA MET A 169 -9.68 -1.66 -2.87
C MET A 169 -8.69 -2.62 -2.21
N THR A 170 -7.39 -2.52 -2.50
CA THR A 170 -6.39 -3.40 -1.88
C THR A 170 -6.49 -3.36 -0.35
N ALA A 171 -6.54 -2.18 0.25
CA ALA A 171 -6.70 -2.01 1.70
C ALA A 171 -7.99 -2.65 2.23
N TRP A 172 -9.11 -2.54 1.50
CA TRP A 172 -10.36 -3.23 1.83
C TRP A 172 -10.20 -4.75 1.78
N ARG A 173 -9.59 -5.26 0.71
CA ARG A 173 -9.42 -6.70 0.44
C ARG A 173 -8.44 -7.37 1.39
N VAL A 174 -7.49 -6.63 1.96
CA VAL A 174 -6.64 -7.11 3.06
C VAL A 174 -7.46 -7.49 4.29
N ASN A 175 -8.47 -6.68 4.69
CA ASN A 175 -9.36 -7.06 5.80
C ASN A 175 -10.12 -8.36 5.46
N GLU A 176 -10.76 -8.41 4.30
CA GLU A 176 -11.58 -9.55 3.89
C GLU A 176 -10.74 -10.82 3.84
N ARG A 177 -9.59 -10.76 3.17
CA ARG A 177 -8.73 -11.92 2.98
C ARG A 177 -8.21 -12.41 4.33
N LEU A 178 -7.63 -11.56 5.17
CA LEU A 178 -7.08 -11.99 6.47
C LEU A 178 -8.12 -12.58 7.43
N ALA A 179 -9.39 -12.19 7.28
CA ALA A 179 -10.50 -12.76 8.04
C ALA A 179 -10.88 -14.19 7.63
N LEU A 180 -10.50 -14.63 6.42
CA LEU A 180 -10.78 -15.98 5.93
C LEU A 180 -9.97 -17.05 6.69
N SER A 181 -10.55 -18.24 6.79
CA SER A 181 -9.81 -19.44 7.20
C SER A 181 -8.68 -19.77 6.21
N GLY A 182 -7.65 -20.49 6.67
CA GLY A 182 -6.54 -20.94 5.81
C GLY A 182 -5.51 -19.86 5.42
N GLN A 183 -5.66 -18.61 5.83
CA GLN A 183 -4.69 -17.54 5.54
C GLN A 183 -3.52 -17.45 6.55
N ASP A 184 -3.05 -18.58 7.06
CA ASP A 184 -1.98 -18.61 8.08
C ASP A 184 -0.65 -18.08 7.55
N ALA A 185 -0.38 -18.26 6.26
CA ALA A 185 0.79 -17.68 5.60
C ALA A 185 0.79 -16.15 5.69
N LEU A 186 -0.35 -15.51 5.38
CA LEU A 186 -0.50 -14.05 5.44
C LEU A 186 -0.47 -13.53 6.87
N ARG A 187 -1.07 -14.26 7.82
CA ARG A 187 -1.11 -13.89 9.24
C ARG A 187 0.27 -13.88 9.91
N LYS A 188 1.31 -14.45 9.29
CA LYS A 188 2.72 -14.27 9.72
C LYS A 188 3.20 -12.83 9.60
N ALA A 189 2.48 -11.96 8.91
CA ALA A 189 2.70 -10.51 8.92
C ALA A 189 2.54 -9.91 10.33
N GLY A 190 1.99 -10.65 11.29
CA GLY A 190 1.79 -10.26 12.68
C GLY A 190 0.41 -9.68 12.93
N ASN A 191 0.24 -8.99 14.05
CA ASN A 191 -1.06 -8.49 14.48
C ASN A 191 -1.62 -7.39 13.55
N PHE A 192 -2.51 -7.78 12.64
CA PHE A 192 -3.21 -6.83 11.77
C PHE A 192 -4.27 -6.06 12.56
N LEU A 193 -4.14 -4.73 12.59
CA LEU A 193 -4.98 -3.86 13.42
C LEU A 193 -6.21 -3.33 12.66
N GLY A 194 -6.15 -3.26 11.32
CA GLY A 194 -7.23 -2.80 10.46
C GLY A 194 -6.74 -2.04 9.23
N SER A 195 -7.68 -1.57 8.41
CA SER A 195 -7.37 -0.78 7.22
C SER A 195 -8.22 0.46 7.01
N VAL A 196 -7.67 1.37 6.21
CA VAL A 196 -8.34 2.58 5.69
C VAL A 196 -8.43 2.46 4.17
N ALA A 197 -9.66 2.40 3.66
CA ALA A 197 -9.95 2.35 2.24
C ALA A 197 -10.53 3.69 1.78
N ILE A 198 -9.74 4.47 1.02
CA ILE A 198 -10.11 5.80 0.52
C ILE A 198 -10.57 5.65 -0.92
N ALA A 199 -11.79 6.08 -1.23
CA ALA A 199 -12.40 5.94 -2.57
C ALA A 199 -12.08 4.59 -3.24
N PRO A 200 -12.47 3.45 -2.64
CA PRO A 200 -11.99 2.13 -3.07
C PRO A 200 -12.63 1.65 -4.38
N ALA A 201 -11.81 1.28 -5.35
CA ALA A 201 -12.22 0.71 -6.64
C ALA A 201 -12.62 -0.77 -6.51
N ASN A 202 -13.68 -1.05 -5.74
CA ASN A 202 -14.08 -2.41 -5.37
C ASN A 202 -14.72 -3.24 -6.49
N ARG A 203 -15.06 -2.60 -7.62
CA ARG A 203 -15.75 -3.22 -8.75
C ARG A 203 -14.89 -3.11 -10.01
N VAL A 204 -14.93 -4.17 -10.82
CA VAL A 204 -14.12 -4.30 -12.04
C VAL A 204 -14.59 -3.38 -13.18
N ASP A 205 -15.83 -2.91 -13.14
CA ASP A 205 -16.43 -1.93 -14.06
C ASP A 205 -16.28 -0.48 -13.57
N ASP A 206 -15.56 -0.26 -12.48
CA ASP A 206 -15.46 1.04 -11.82
C ASP A 206 -14.38 1.94 -12.43
N GLY A 207 -14.76 2.70 -13.46
CA GLY A 207 -13.87 3.66 -14.11
C GLY A 207 -13.74 5.02 -13.41
N VAL A 208 -14.61 5.35 -12.43
CA VAL A 208 -14.71 6.72 -11.84
C VAL A 208 -14.93 6.70 -10.31
N VAL A 209 -14.84 5.54 -9.66
CA VAL A 209 -15.17 5.26 -8.24
C VAL A 209 -16.30 6.11 -7.66
N PRO A 210 -17.53 6.00 -8.20
CA PRO A 210 -18.67 6.69 -7.62
C PRO A 210 -18.92 6.26 -6.17
N ILE A 211 -19.09 7.24 -5.28
CA ILE A 211 -19.39 7.01 -3.86
C ILE A 211 -20.61 6.09 -3.62
N LYS A 212 -21.54 6.06 -4.58
CA LYS A 212 -22.70 5.15 -4.55
C LYS A 212 -22.26 3.68 -4.38
N PHE A 213 -21.22 3.25 -5.08
CA PHE A 213 -20.73 1.87 -5.03
C PHE A 213 -20.09 1.56 -3.68
N THR A 214 -19.24 2.45 -3.16
CA THR A 214 -18.70 2.30 -1.80
C THR A 214 -19.81 2.25 -0.74
N ALA A 215 -20.87 3.05 -0.89
CA ALA A 215 -22.01 3.02 0.02
C ALA A 215 -22.83 1.72 -0.07
N GLU A 216 -22.96 1.15 -1.26
CA GLU A 216 -23.58 -0.18 -1.48
C GLU A 216 -22.74 -1.30 -0.86
N ASP A 217 -21.42 -1.28 -1.08
CA ASP A 217 -20.50 -2.27 -0.53
C ASP A 217 -20.49 -2.20 1.00
N TYR A 218 -20.44 -0.99 1.57
CA TYR A 218 -20.61 -0.78 3.02
C TYR A 218 -21.90 -1.40 3.54
N LYS A 219 -23.05 -1.12 2.89
CA LYS A 219 -24.35 -1.68 3.31
C LYS A 219 -24.36 -3.20 3.21
N LYS A 220 -23.74 -3.77 2.17
CA LYS A 220 -23.63 -5.21 1.97
C LYS A 220 -22.80 -5.84 3.09
N THR A 221 -21.58 -5.34 3.34
CA THR A 221 -20.71 -5.82 4.42
C THR A 221 -21.40 -5.70 5.78
N CYS A 222 -22.11 -4.62 6.05
CA CYS A 222 -22.86 -4.45 7.29
C CYS A 222 -23.97 -5.48 7.50
N LYS A 223 -24.59 -5.93 6.42
CA LYS A 223 -25.65 -6.93 6.45
C LYS A 223 -25.09 -8.34 6.59
N GLU A 224 -24.03 -8.65 5.84
CA GLU A 224 -23.45 -10.00 5.76
C GLU A 224 -22.51 -10.29 6.94
N GLU A 225 -21.82 -9.27 7.46
CA GLU A 225 -20.83 -9.38 8.52
C GLU A 225 -21.14 -8.46 9.71
N PRO A 226 -22.23 -8.72 10.48
CA PRO A 226 -22.65 -7.86 11.59
C PRO A 226 -21.63 -7.80 12.74
N GLY A 227 -20.66 -8.73 12.77
CA GLY A 227 -19.56 -8.75 13.72
C GLY A 227 -18.43 -7.76 13.39
N SER A 228 -18.39 -7.23 12.16
CA SER A 228 -17.36 -6.31 11.69
C SER A 228 -17.44 -4.94 12.35
N SER A 229 -16.30 -4.26 12.44
CA SER A 229 -16.19 -2.87 12.86
C SER A 229 -15.89 -2.00 11.64
N ILE A 230 -16.93 -1.47 11.01
CA ILE A 230 -16.78 -0.65 9.80
C ILE A 230 -17.37 0.74 10.00
N ARG A 231 -16.62 1.77 9.60
CA ARG A 231 -17.03 3.17 9.63
C ARG A 231 -16.91 3.76 8.23
N LEU A 232 -18.02 4.24 7.68
CA LEU A 232 -18.04 5.00 6.44
C LEU A 232 -18.01 6.50 6.76
N LEU A 233 -16.99 7.19 6.25
CA LEU A 233 -16.91 8.65 6.26
C LEU A 233 -17.19 9.16 4.84
N THR A 234 -18.08 10.14 4.72
CA THR A 234 -18.24 10.89 3.46
C THR A 234 -17.86 12.34 3.70
N TYR A 235 -17.28 12.99 2.68
CA TYR A 235 -16.83 14.38 2.77
C TYR A 235 -17.52 15.17 1.68
N ALA A 236 -18.40 16.09 2.08
CA ALA A 236 -19.18 16.89 1.15
C ALA A 236 -18.27 17.76 0.26
N GLY A 237 -18.60 17.86 -1.02
CA GLY A 237 -17.86 18.63 -2.02
C GLY A 237 -16.53 18.02 -2.48
N GLN A 238 -16.07 16.92 -1.86
CA GLN A 238 -14.83 16.26 -2.28
C GLN A 238 -15.05 15.30 -3.44
N ASN A 239 -14.01 15.14 -4.26
CA ASN A 239 -13.97 14.18 -5.37
C ASN A 239 -13.00 13.02 -5.06
N HIS A 240 -12.81 12.15 -6.06
CA HIS A 240 -11.97 10.95 -5.98
C HIS A 240 -10.54 11.20 -5.46
N ASP A 241 -9.95 12.33 -5.84
CA ASP A 241 -8.57 12.66 -5.49
C ASP A 241 -8.51 13.49 -4.21
N SER A 242 -9.33 14.55 -4.12
CA SER A 242 -9.28 15.53 -3.03
C SER A 242 -9.68 14.94 -1.68
N VAL A 243 -10.53 13.90 -1.67
CA VAL A 243 -10.97 13.22 -0.45
C VAL A 243 -9.81 12.63 0.35
N THR A 244 -8.71 12.26 -0.30
CA THR A 244 -7.51 11.72 0.36
C THR A 244 -6.91 12.73 1.34
N ASN A 245 -6.82 14.00 0.92
CA ASN A 245 -6.28 15.07 1.74
C ASN A 245 -7.30 15.52 2.78
N SER A 246 -8.58 15.65 2.40
CA SER A 246 -9.64 16.05 3.33
C SER A 246 -9.83 15.05 4.48
N ALA A 247 -9.65 13.75 4.22
CA ALA A 247 -9.81 12.70 5.22
C ALA A 247 -8.56 12.46 6.08
N GLN A 248 -7.43 13.11 5.78
CA GLN A 248 -6.13 12.80 6.38
C GLN A 248 -6.12 12.89 7.90
N ALA A 249 -6.68 13.96 8.46
CA ALA A 249 -6.74 14.13 9.90
C ALA A 249 -7.54 13.00 10.58
N ASP A 250 -8.66 12.58 9.97
CA ASP A 250 -9.53 11.53 10.51
C ASP A 250 -8.86 10.16 10.47
N TYR A 251 -8.32 9.74 9.32
CA TYR A 251 -7.75 8.40 9.20
C TYR A 251 -6.41 8.27 9.92
N MET A 252 -5.59 9.32 9.98
CA MET A 252 -4.33 9.28 10.74
C MET A 252 -4.60 9.24 12.25
N SER A 253 -5.61 9.98 12.72
CA SER A 253 -6.08 9.90 14.10
C SER A 253 -6.58 8.48 14.43
N TRP A 254 -7.37 7.88 13.55
CA TRP A 254 -7.87 6.52 13.70
C TRP A 254 -6.74 5.46 13.70
N VAL A 255 -5.76 5.58 12.81
CA VAL A 255 -4.58 4.72 12.80
C VAL A 255 -3.81 4.83 14.12
N ASN A 256 -3.62 6.05 14.63
CA ASN A 256 -2.96 6.26 15.92
C ASN A 256 -3.72 5.60 17.07
N ASP A 257 -5.04 5.73 17.08
CA ASP A 257 -5.93 5.06 18.03
C ASP A 257 -5.72 3.53 18.03
N LEU A 258 -5.67 2.90 16.85
CA LEU A 258 -5.43 1.45 16.73
C LEU A 258 -4.07 1.03 17.32
N PHE A 259 -3.00 1.75 16.99
CA PHE A 259 -1.67 1.47 17.54
C PHE A 259 -1.57 1.72 19.05
N ASN A 260 -2.42 2.59 19.59
CA ASN A 260 -2.55 2.83 21.03
C ASN A 260 -3.48 1.82 21.72
N GLY A 261 -3.92 0.76 21.02
CA GLY A 261 -4.73 -0.32 21.58
C GLY A 261 -6.21 0.01 21.73
N LYS A 262 -6.69 1.10 21.13
CA LYS A 262 -8.12 1.43 21.14
C LYS A 262 -8.88 0.39 20.32
N LYS A 263 -9.77 -0.34 21.00
CA LYS A 263 -10.62 -1.33 20.34
C LYS A 263 -11.73 -0.63 19.56
N MET A 264 -11.96 -1.08 18.34
CA MET A 264 -13.07 -0.57 17.53
C MET A 264 -14.40 -1.11 18.02
N LYS A 265 -15.42 -0.24 18.02
CA LYS A 265 -16.78 -0.64 18.36
C LYS A 265 -17.29 -1.60 17.28
N LYS A 266 -17.86 -2.73 17.68
CA LYS A 266 -18.52 -3.64 16.74
C LYS A 266 -19.73 -2.99 16.09
N GLY A 267 -20.01 -3.41 14.88
CA GLY A 267 -21.10 -2.91 14.06
C GLY A 267 -20.66 -1.78 13.13
N CYS A 268 -21.66 -1.26 12.43
CA CYS A 268 -21.48 -0.29 11.37
C CYS A 268 -21.83 1.13 11.83
N SER A 269 -21.06 2.10 11.36
CA SER A 269 -21.37 3.51 11.54
C SER A 269 -21.11 4.29 10.26
N ARG A 270 -21.94 5.31 10.02
CA ARG A 270 -21.74 6.27 8.94
C ARG A 270 -21.72 7.67 9.51
N VAL A 271 -20.78 8.50 9.06
CA VAL A 271 -20.71 9.92 9.38
C VAL A 271 -20.52 10.68 8.08
N ASP A 272 -21.41 11.63 7.82
CA ASP A 272 -21.30 12.55 6.70
C ASP A 272 -20.67 13.86 7.23
N ILE A 273 -19.49 14.21 6.72
CA ILE A 273 -18.69 15.33 7.18
C ILE A 273 -18.98 16.54 6.29
N PRO A 274 -19.57 17.62 6.85
CA PRO A 274 -19.81 18.85 6.11
C PRO A 274 -18.49 19.62 5.88
N PRO A 275 -18.44 20.54 4.90
CA PRO A 275 -17.31 21.44 4.79
C PRO A 275 -17.17 22.30 6.05
N LEU A 276 -15.93 22.66 6.40
CA LEU A 276 -15.66 23.53 7.55
C LEU A 276 -16.26 24.93 7.37
N THR A 277 -16.32 25.41 6.12
CA THR A 277 -16.92 26.68 5.74
C THR A 277 -17.54 26.56 4.35
N ASP A 278 -18.56 27.36 4.07
CA ASP A 278 -19.13 27.50 2.73
C ASP A 278 -18.32 28.49 1.85
N LEU A 279 -17.30 29.12 2.42
CA LEU A 279 -16.49 30.16 1.78
C LEU A 279 -15.38 29.59 0.88
N PHE A 280 -14.90 28.39 1.18
CA PHE A 280 -13.84 27.73 0.42
C PHE A 280 -14.40 26.44 -0.19
N GLN A 281 -14.54 26.43 -1.52
CA GLN A 281 -14.83 25.22 -2.28
C GLN A 281 -13.51 24.58 -2.74
N PRO A 282 -13.45 23.24 -2.88
CA PRO A 282 -12.30 22.60 -3.48
C PRO A 282 -12.15 23.12 -4.92
N VAL A 283 -11.10 23.92 -5.13
CA VAL A 283 -10.62 24.20 -6.49
C VAL A 283 -10.07 22.87 -6.97
N ALA A 284 -10.62 22.34 -8.07
CA ALA A 284 -10.08 21.18 -8.74
C ALA A 284 -8.54 21.29 -8.77
N ILE A 285 -7.85 20.19 -8.48
CA ILE A 285 -6.39 20.13 -8.61
C ILE A 285 -6.05 20.71 -9.98
N GLN A 286 -5.40 21.88 -9.97
CA GLN A 286 -5.07 22.62 -11.16
C GLN A 286 -4.00 21.81 -11.91
N TYR A 287 -4.40 21.11 -12.97
CA TYR A 287 -3.46 20.61 -13.97
C TYR A 287 -2.96 21.82 -14.77
N ILE A 288 -1.82 22.38 -14.38
CA ILE A 288 -1.04 23.26 -15.26
C ILE A 288 0.18 22.45 -15.70
N ALA A 289 0.04 21.77 -16.83
CA ALA A 289 1.20 21.48 -17.66
C ALA A 289 1.57 22.80 -18.35
N ASN A 290 2.57 23.51 -17.84
CA ASN A 290 3.23 24.51 -18.67
C ASN A 290 4.08 23.74 -19.67
N MET A 291 3.67 23.82 -20.94
CA MET A 291 4.52 23.55 -22.10
C MET A 291 5.74 24.47 -22.10
#